data_AF-A0A352UGA0-F1
#
_entry.id   AF-A0A352UGA0-F1
#
_cell.length_a   1.000
_cell.length_b   1.000
_cell.length_c   1.000
_cell.angle_alpha   90.00
_cell.angle_beta   90.00
_cell.angle_gamma   90.00
#
_symmetry.space_group_name_H-M   'P 1'
#
loop_
_entity.id
_entity.type
_entity.pdbx_description
1 polymer ?
#
loop_
_entity_poly.entity_id
_entity_poly.type
_entity_poly.pdbx_seq_one_letter_code
_entity_poly.pdbx_strand_id
1 'polypeptide(L)'
;MTIHFDREKLFSDANVAILATVDSKNRPHGMPIWYIYQDGTFVMSASGTSQKVRNIQRSGNATLIIDRRETPYHAAMIRGRAEIGPAPDDAWRLKLAVRY
;
A
#
# COMPACT_ATOMS: atom_id res chain seq x y z
N MET A 1 2.81 2.08 -31.53
CA MET A 1 3.26 1.17 -30.46
C MET A 1 2.18 1.16 -29.39
N THR A 2 1.41 0.09 -29.27
CA THR A 2 0.34 0.00 -28.25
C THR A 2 1.00 -0.32 -26.92
N ILE A 3 0.93 0.62 -25.97
CA ILE A 3 1.41 0.39 -24.61
C ILE A 3 0.31 -0.40 -23.90
N HIS A 4 0.57 -1.66 -23.61
CA HIS A 4 -0.33 -2.49 -22.82
C HIS A 4 -0.10 -2.24 -21.34
N PHE A 5 -1.19 -2.24 -20.56
CA PHE A 5 -1.10 -2.17 -19.11
C PHE A 5 -0.44 -3.43 -18.57
N ASP A 6 0.75 -3.26 -17.99
CA ASP A 6 1.46 -4.32 -17.28
C ASP A 6 1.21 -4.15 -15.77
N ARG A 7 0.31 -4.98 -15.24
CA ARG A 7 -0.08 -4.97 -13.83
C ARG A 7 1.08 -5.34 -12.91
N GLU A 8 1.81 -6.40 -13.26
CA GLU A 8 2.92 -6.89 -12.45
C GLU A 8 4.01 -5.83 -12.38
N LYS A 9 4.30 -5.17 -13.51
CA LYS A 9 5.21 -4.03 -13.52
C LYS A 9 4.73 -2.90 -12.61
N LEU A 10 3.47 -2.46 -12.72
CA LEU A 10 2.93 -1.40 -11.86
C LEU A 10 3.11 -1.71 -10.37
N PHE A 11 2.86 -2.96 -9.98
CA PHE A 11 3.00 -3.40 -8.59
C PHE A 11 4.46 -3.54 -8.17
N SER A 12 5.33 -4.02 -9.06
CA SER A 12 6.76 -4.24 -8.80
C SER A 12 7.66 -3.00 -8.90
N ASP A 13 7.15 -1.88 -9.43
CA ASP A 13 7.87 -0.59 -9.48
C ASP A 13 7.76 0.14 -8.13
N ALA A 14 8.68 1.07 -7.84
CA ALA A 14 8.73 1.82 -6.58
C ALA A 14 7.74 3.01 -6.56
N ASN A 15 6.46 2.73 -6.80
CA ASN A 15 5.41 3.74 -6.76
C ASN A 15 4.97 4.03 -5.31
N VAL A 16 4.73 5.29 -4.95
CA VAL A 16 4.13 5.63 -3.65
C VAL A 16 2.63 5.39 -3.73
N ALA A 17 2.14 4.44 -2.93
CA ALA A 17 0.72 4.10 -2.89
C ALA A 17 -0.06 5.02 -1.95
N ILE A 18 -1.39 5.02 -2.08
CA ILE A 18 -2.31 5.55 -1.06
C ILE A 18 -3.02 4.38 -0.38
N LEU A 19 -2.90 4.27 0.94
CA LEU A 19 -3.72 3.37 1.74
C LEU A 19 -4.92 4.15 2.28
N ALA A 20 -6.09 3.86 1.72
CA ALA A 20 -7.37 4.33 2.22
C ALA A 20 -7.94 3.35 3.24
N THR A 21 -8.31 3.90 4.39
CA THR A 21 -8.97 3.22 5.51
C THR A 21 -10.17 4.06 5.95
N VAL A 22 -11.01 3.54 6.84
CA VAL A 22 -12.18 4.27 7.36
C VAL A 22 -12.04 4.47 8.86
N ASP A 23 -12.23 5.69 9.34
CA ASP A 23 -12.13 6.02 10.78
C ASP A 23 -13.34 5.55 11.61
N SER A 24 -13.34 5.80 12.92
CA SER A 24 -14.44 5.38 13.82
C SER A 24 -15.74 6.17 13.62
N LYS A 25 -15.69 7.25 12.84
CA LYS A 25 -16.83 8.11 12.49
C LYS A 25 -17.26 7.90 11.03
N ASN A 26 -16.86 6.79 10.41
CA ASN A 26 -17.12 6.46 9.01
C ASN A 26 -16.55 7.46 8.00
N ARG A 27 -15.49 8.19 8.35
CA ARG A 27 -14.82 9.14 7.44
C ARG A 27 -13.65 8.45 6.74
N PRO A 28 -13.41 8.75 5.45
CA PRO A 28 -12.25 8.22 4.74
C PRO A 28 -10.95 8.79 5.31
N HIS A 29 -9.94 7.95 5.39
CA HIS A 29 -8.60 8.28 5.82
C HIS A 29 -7.60 7.65 4.84
N GLY A 30 -7.23 8.43 3.82
CA GLY A 30 -6.24 8.09 2.80
C GLY A 30 -4.89 8.70 3.12
N MET A 31 -3.84 7.89 3.15
CA MET A 31 -2.49 8.35 3.46
C MET A 31 -1.45 7.69 2.56
N PRO A 32 -0.45 8.45 2.06
CA PRO A 32 0.68 7.88 1.33
C PRO A 32 1.41 6.79 2.13
N ILE A 33 1.95 5.81 1.42
CA ILE A 33 2.69 4.69 2.01
C ILE A 33 3.58 3.99 0.97
N TRP A 34 4.75 3.52 1.41
CA TRP A 34 5.60 2.60 0.65
C TRP A 34 5.20 1.16 0.92
N TYR A 35 5.50 0.28 -0.02
CA TYR A 35 5.14 -1.13 0.09
C TYR A 35 6.19 -2.02 -0.58
N ILE A 36 6.17 -3.30 -0.22
CA ILE A 36 6.79 -4.38 -0.97
C ILE A 36 5.66 -5.25 -1.51
N TYR A 37 5.70 -5.54 -2.81
CA TYR A 37 4.83 -6.52 -3.44
C TYR A 37 5.59 -7.83 -3.63
N GLN A 38 5.07 -8.91 -3.07
CA GLN A 38 5.65 -10.23 -3.16
C GLN A 38 4.55 -11.30 -3.07
N ASP A 39 4.59 -12.30 -3.96
CA ASP A 39 3.69 -13.45 -3.95
C ASP A 39 2.21 -13.06 -3.86
N GLY A 40 1.80 -12.03 -4.63
CA GLY A 40 0.42 -11.54 -4.65
C GLY A 40 0.03 -10.66 -3.45
N THR A 41 0.94 -10.41 -2.51
CA THR A 41 0.67 -9.69 -1.26
C THR A 41 1.41 -8.35 -1.20
N PHE A 42 0.73 -7.33 -0.69
CA PHE A 42 1.32 -6.02 -0.41
C PHE A 42 1.64 -5.90 1.08
N VAL A 43 2.92 -5.73 1.42
CA VAL A 43 3.40 -5.60 2.79
C VAL A 43 3.94 -4.19 3.01
N MET A 44 3.53 -3.58 4.12
CA MET A 44 3.80 -2.18 4.44
C MET A 44 4.22 -2.08 5.90
N SER A 45 5.03 -1.07 6.24
CA SER A 45 5.34 -0.74 7.63
C SER A 45 4.63 0.55 8.03
N ALA A 46 4.05 0.56 9.24
CA ALA A 46 3.41 1.73 9.81
C ALA A 46 3.59 1.73 11.33
N SER A 47 3.60 2.92 11.94
CA SER A 47 3.53 3.03 13.39
C SER A 47 2.25 2.39 13.92
N GLY A 48 2.38 1.56 14.96
CA GLY A 48 1.25 0.91 15.64
C GLY A 48 0.24 1.90 16.23
N THR A 49 0.65 3.15 16.47
CA THR A 49 -0.23 4.21 16.98
C THR A 49 -0.86 5.07 15.89
N SER A 50 -0.60 4.78 14.60
CA SER A 50 -1.15 5.55 13.50
C SER A 50 -2.66 5.33 13.30
N GLN A 51 -3.35 6.34 12.76
CA GLN A 51 -4.79 6.26 12.52
C GLN A 51 -5.16 5.11 11.55
N LYS A 52 -4.35 4.86 10.52
CA LYS A 52 -4.57 3.75 9.57
C LYS A 52 -4.49 2.38 10.27
N VAL A 53 -3.56 2.19 11.21
CA VAL A 53 -3.47 0.95 11.99
C VAL A 53 -4.69 0.79 12.89
N ARG A 54 -5.09 1.84 13.63
CA ARG A 54 -6.32 1.81 14.45
C ARG A 54 -7.57 1.52 13.62
N ASN A 55 -7.61 1.97 12.37
CA ASN A 55 -8.71 1.70 11.46
C ASN A 55 -8.74 0.23 11.01
N ILE A 56 -7.58 -0.30 10.63
CA ILE A 56 -7.42 -1.70 10.22
C ILE A 56 -7.74 -2.65 11.38
N GLN A 57 -7.28 -2.35 12.60
CA GLN A 57 -7.62 -3.15 13.79
C GLN A 57 -9.13 -3.25 14.04
N ARG A 58 -9.89 -2.19 13.73
CA ARG A 58 -11.33 -2.16 13.96
C ARG A 58 -12.13 -2.92 12.91
N SER A 59 -11.83 -2.76 11.63
CA SER A 59 -12.68 -3.31 10.55
C SER A 59 -11.95 -4.22 9.58
N GLY A 60 -10.63 -4.14 9.50
CA GLY A 60 -9.80 -4.75 8.46
C GLY A 60 -9.97 -4.11 7.09
N ASN A 61 -10.99 -3.27 6.85
CA ASN A 61 -11.31 -2.77 5.52
C ASN A 61 -10.27 -1.74 5.06
N ALA A 62 -9.67 -2.02 3.91
CA ALA A 62 -8.69 -1.14 3.30
C ALA A 62 -8.77 -1.19 1.76
N THR A 63 -8.38 -0.07 1.16
CA THR A 63 -8.16 0.04 -0.28
C THR A 63 -6.75 0.57 -0.50
N LEU A 64 -5.94 -0.13 -1.29
CA LEU A 64 -4.64 0.33 -1.75
C LEU A 64 -4.78 0.86 -3.18
N ILE A 65 -4.32 2.08 -3.41
CA ILE A 65 -4.29 2.70 -4.73
C ILE A 65 -2.82 2.85 -5.12
N ILE A 66 -2.46 2.36 -6.30
CA ILE A 66 -1.12 2.46 -6.87
C ILE A 66 -1.27 3.14 -8.23
N ASP A 67 -0.58 4.25 -8.41
CA ASP A 67 -0.54 5.00 -9.66
C ASP A 67 0.90 5.25 -10.10
N ARG A 68 1.16 5.11 -11.39
CA ARG A 68 2.34 5.66 -12.04
C ARG A 68 2.02 7.11 -12.43
N ARG A 69 2.81 8.05 -11.92
CA ARG A 69 2.60 9.51 -12.11
C ARG A 69 3.27 10.08 -13.36
N GLU A 70 3.79 9.22 -14.23
CA GLU A 70 4.48 9.59 -15.46
C GLU A 70 3.90 8.83 -16.64
N THR A 71 4.00 9.40 -17.84
CA THR A 71 3.54 8.73 -19.06
C THR A 71 4.36 7.45 -19.34
N PRO A 72 3.71 6.35 -19.74
CA PRO A 72 2.26 6.11 -19.79
C PRO A 72 1.64 5.99 -18.40
N TYR A 73 0.56 6.73 -18.14
CA TYR A 73 -0.16 6.68 -16.86
C TYR A 73 -0.87 5.33 -16.70
N HIS A 74 -0.67 4.70 -15.56
CA HIS A 74 -1.35 3.46 -15.16
C HIS A 74 -1.77 3.56 -13.71
N ALA A 75 -2.93 3.00 -13.38
CA ALA A 75 -3.42 2.97 -12.01
C ALA A 75 -4.15 1.66 -11.73
N ALA A 76 -4.08 1.23 -10.48
CA ALA A 76 -4.81 0.09 -9.96
C ALA A 76 -5.37 0.40 -8.58
N MET A 77 -6.59 -0.06 -8.34
CA MET A 77 -7.23 -0.04 -7.04
C MET A 77 -7.40 -1.49 -6.56
N ILE A 78 -6.81 -1.80 -5.40
CA ILE A 78 -6.89 -3.09 -4.75
C ILE A 78 -7.76 -2.92 -3.51
N ARG A 79 -8.93 -3.57 -3.49
CA ARG A 79 -9.84 -3.56 -2.33
C ARG A 79 -9.75 -4.89 -1.60
N GLY A 80 -9.65 -4.84 -0.28
CA GLY A 80 -9.58 -6.07 0.51
C GLY A 80 -9.54 -5.82 2.01
N ARG A 81 -9.14 -6.88 2.72
CA ARG A 81 -8.85 -6.81 4.16
C ARG A 81 -7.34 -6.70 4.36
N ALA A 82 -6.92 -5.73 5.16
CA ALA A 82 -5.56 -5.66 5.67
C ALA A 82 -5.50 -6.32 7.04
N GLU A 83 -4.39 -6.97 7.32
CA GLU A 83 -4.11 -7.65 8.58
C GLU A 83 -2.88 -7.04 9.23
N ILE A 84 -2.85 -7.02 10.58
CA ILE A 84 -1.70 -6.54 11.33
C ILE A 84 -0.82 -7.74 11.64
N GLY A 85 0.33 -7.81 10.96
CA GLY A 85 1.37 -8.79 11.22
C GLY A 85 2.35 -8.35 12.33
N PRO A 86 3.40 -9.14 12.57
CA PRO A 86 4.48 -8.77 13.48
C PRO A 86 5.20 -7.50 13.01
N ALA A 87 5.88 -6.82 13.94
CA ALA A 87 6.76 -5.73 13.57
C ALA A 87 7.88 -6.26 12.65
N PRO A 88 8.22 -5.57 11.54
CA PRO A 88 9.33 -5.98 10.70
C PRO A 88 10.65 -5.89 11.47
N ASP A 89 11.64 -6.67 11.05
CA ASP A 89 13.01 -6.50 11.51
C ASP A 89 13.71 -5.34 10.76
N ASP A 90 14.93 -5.01 11.17
CA ASP A 90 15.67 -3.90 10.59
C ASP A 90 16.13 -4.19 9.16
N ALA A 91 16.39 -5.45 8.83
CA ALA A 91 16.75 -5.86 7.47
C ALA A 91 15.60 -5.58 6.48
N TRP A 92 14.36 -5.89 6.87
CA TRP A 92 13.18 -5.61 6.06
C TRP A 92 12.92 -4.10 5.95
N ARG A 93 13.07 -3.35 7.05
CA ARG A 93 12.95 -1.87 7.02
C ARG A 93 13.98 -1.25 6.06
N LEU A 94 15.23 -1.71 6.12
CA LEU A 94 16.29 -1.26 5.22
C LEU A 94 15.98 -1.61 3.77
N LYS A 95 15.49 -2.83 3.50
CA LYS A 95 15.05 -3.25 2.15
C LYS A 95 13.99 -2.30 1.59
N LEU A 96 13.01 -1.89 2.39
CA LEU A 96 11.99 -0.93 1.98
C LEU A 96 12.59 0.46 1.72
N ALA A 97 13.47 0.93 2.62
CA ALA A 97 14.07 2.26 2.52
C ALA A 97 15.06 2.42 1.35
N VAL A 98 15.80 1.37 0.98
CA VAL A 98 16.72 1.43 -0.19
C VAL A 98 15.96 1.43 -1.52
N ARG A 99 14.72 0.91 -1.51
CA ARG A 99 13.89 0.79 -2.70
C ARG A 99 13.22 2.10 -3.12
N TYR A 100 13.02 3.03 -2.19
CA TYR A 100 12.24 4.27 -2.35
C TYR A 100 13.07 5.50 -2.02
#